data_AF-A0AAR5PIM4-F1
#
_entry.id   AF-A0AAR5PIM4-F1
#
_cell.length_a   1.000
_cell.length_b   1.000
_cell.length_c   1.000
_cell.angle_alpha   90.00
_cell.angle_beta   90.00
_cell.angle_gamma   90.00
#
_symmetry.space_group_name_H-M   'P 1'
#
loop_
_entity.id
_entity.type
_entity.pdbx_description
1 polymer ?
#
loop_
_entity_poly.entity_id
_entity_poly.type
_entity_poly.pdbx_seq_one_letter_code
_entity_poly.pdbx_strand_id
1 'polypeptide(L)'
;MSISTKSFFVYLAVALVILSVLTPDVECRRNVLRGRKTVTRRYLRPMAIPAWAVIVLVGLGQLIVGALLYVLMKKLIVDPPVQGNYSMAATDDV
;
A
#
# COMPACT_ATOMS: atom_id res chain seq x y z
N MET A 1 -6.08 -25.20 -10.31
CA MET A 1 -7.16 -25.16 -9.30
C MET A 1 -7.76 -23.76 -9.34
N SER A 2 -8.84 -23.56 -10.11
CA SER A 2 -9.48 -22.25 -10.28
C SER A 2 -10.31 -21.94 -9.04
N ILE A 3 -9.72 -21.21 -8.11
CA ILE A 3 -10.45 -20.68 -6.96
C ILE A 3 -11.33 -19.55 -7.49
N SER A 4 -12.65 -19.75 -7.42
CA SER A 4 -13.62 -18.69 -7.68
C SER A 4 -13.29 -17.50 -6.78
N THR A 5 -13.26 -16.28 -7.33
CA THR A 5 -12.87 -15.06 -6.61
C THR A 5 -13.67 -14.88 -5.32
N LYS A 6 -14.96 -15.25 -5.32
CA LYS A 6 -15.81 -15.23 -4.11
C LYS A 6 -15.30 -16.19 -3.02
N SER A 7 -14.89 -17.39 -3.40
CA SER A 7 -14.30 -18.38 -2.49
C SER A 7 -12.93 -17.92 -1.99
N PHE A 8 -12.12 -17.26 -2.84
CA PHE A 8 -10.83 -16.68 -2.44
C PHE A 8 -10.99 -15.70 -1.28
N PHE A 9 -11.90 -14.74 -1.40
CA PHE A 9 -12.12 -13.73 -0.35
C PHE A 9 -12.60 -14.35 0.96
N VAL A 10 -13.41 -15.41 0.89
CA VAL A 10 -13.85 -16.15 2.08
C VAL A 10 -12.68 -16.87 2.74
N TYR A 11 -11.85 -17.61 1.99
CA TYR A 11 -10.66 -18.27 2.53
C TYR A 11 -9.64 -17.27 3.08
N LEU A 12 -9.46 -16.14 2.41
CA LEU A 12 -8.61 -15.04 2.88
C LEU A 12 -9.14 -14.47 4.20
N ALA A 13 -10.43 -14.15 4.29
CA ALA A 13 -11.03 -13.62 5.51
C ALA A 13 -10.88 -14.59 6.69
N VAL A 14 -11.12 -15.89 6.46
CA VAL A 14 -10.94 -16.93 7.48
C VAL A 14 -9.47 -17.01 7.92
N ALA A 15 -8.52 -17.00 6.98
CA ALA A 15 -7.10 -16.99 7.29
C ALA A 15 -6.70 -15.76 8.12
N LEU A 16 -7.20 -14.56 7.79
CA LEU A 16 -6.93 -13.33 8.52
C LEU A 16 -7.52 -13.34 9.94
N VAL A 17 -8.69 -13.94 10.13
CA VAL A 17 -9.30 -14.15 11.46
C VAL A 17 -8.43 -15.09 12.29
N ILE A 18 -7.99 -16.21 11.72
CA ILE A 18 -7.09 -17.16 12.39
C ILE A 18 -5.77 -16.48 12.77
N LEU A 19 -5.18 -15.70 11.86
CA LEU A 19 -3.95 -14.93 12.09
C LEU A 19 -4.11 -13.88 13.21
N SER A 20 -5.29 -13.24 13.28
CA SER A 20 -5.62 -12.29 14.36
C SER A 20 -5.64 -12.96 15.73
N VAL A 21 -6.26 -14.15 15.84
CA VAL A 21 -6.35 -14.90 17.10
C VAL A 21 -4.98 -15.43 17.56
N LEU A 22 -4.11 -15.81 16.61
CA LEU A 22 -2.80 -16.41 16.90
C LEU A 22 -1.68 -15.40 17.21
N THR A 23 -1.91 -14.09 17.07
CA THR A 23 -0.84 -13.08 17.21
C THR A 23 -1.00 -12.05 18.35
N PRO A 24 -1.44 -12.44 19.58
CA PRO A 24 -1.55 -11.50 20.70
C PRO A 24 -0.17 -10.97 21.16
N ASP A 25 0.89 -11.76 21.00
CA ASP A 25 2.25 -11.40 21.43
C ASP A 25 2.84 -10.21 20.66
N VAL A 26 2.41 -10.01 19.42
CA VAL A 26 2.85 -8.87 18.59
C VAL A 26 2.34 -7.55 19.19
N GLU A 27 1.14 -7.57 19.76
CA GLU A 27 0.57 -6.40 20.42
C GLU A 27 1.26 -6.10 21.76
N CYS A 28 1.58 -7.14 22.51
CA CYS A 28 2.35 -7.04 23.76
C CYS A 28 3.73 -6.41 23.49
N ARG A 29 4.45 -6.94 22.50
CA ARG A 29 5.79 -6.46 22.12
C ARG A 29 5.77 -5.01 21.65
N ARG A 30 4.76 -4.58 20.87
CA ARG A 30 4.58 -3.17 20.45
C ARG A 30 4.42 -2.23 21.65
N ASN A 31 3.69 -2.64 22.67
CA ASN A 31 3.45 -1.81 23.86
C ASN A 31 4.69 -1.70 24.76
N VAL A 32 5.48 -2.78 24.86
CA VAL A 32 6.76 -2.78 25.60
C VAL A 32 7.80 -1.92 24.90
N LEU A 33 7.93 -2.02 23.57
CA LEU A 33 8.87 -1.22 22.77
C LEU A 33 8.56 0.28 22.80
N ARG A 34 7.33 0.68 23.14
CA ARG A 34 6.94 2.08 23.41
C ARG A 34 7.36 2.58 24.79
N GLY A 35 8.20 1.82 25.52
CA GLY A 35 8.76 2.22 26.81
C GLY A 35 7.84 2.01 28.02
N ARG A 36 6.68 1.34 27.84
CA ARG A 36 5.82 1.00 28.99
C ARG A 36 6.40 -0.23 29.69
N LYS A 37 7.11 -0.01 30.81
CA LYS A 37 7.76 -1.05 31.62
C LYS A 37 6.79 -2.07 32.26
N THR A 38 5.48 -1.81 32.25
CA THR A 38 4.48 -2.72 32.82
C THR A 38 3.18 -2.65 32.01
N VAL A 39 2.82 -3.77 31.37
CA VAL A 39 1.49 -3.96 30.78
C VAL A 39 0.51 -4.24 31.93
N THR A 40 -0.05 -3.19 32.52
CA THR A 40 -1.12 -3.31 33.51
C THR A 40 -2.43 -3.77 32.85
N ARG A 41 -3.31 -4.43 33.61
CA ARG A 41 -4.60 -5.00 33.17
C ARG A 41 -5.53 -4.04 32.39
N ARG A 42 -5.20 -2.74 32.36
CA ARG A 42 -5.93 -1.68 31.67
C ARG A 42 -5.53 -1.47 30.20
N TYR A 43 -4.42 -2.07 29.74
CA TYR A 43 -4.04 -2.12 28.32
C TYR A 43 -4.77 -3.19 27.51
N LEU A 44 -5.59 -4.00 28.16
CA LEU A 44 -6.51 -4.96 27.55
C LEU A 44 -7.73 -4.29 26.91
N ARG A 45 -7.64 -3.02 26.48
CA ARG A 45 -8.59 -2.52 25.49
C ARG A 45 -8.01 -2.92 24.14
N PRO A 46 -8.47 -4.04 23.55
CA PRO A 46 -7.99 -4.44 22.25
C PRO A 46 -8.26 -3.29 21.28
N MET A 47 -7.23 -2.87 20.54
CA MET A 47 -7.50 -2.11 19.34
C MET A 47 -8.38 -3.00 18.46
N ALA A 48 -9.47 -2.45 17.93
CA ALA A 48 -10.38 -3.21 17.07
C ALA A 48 -9.68 -3.80 15.82
N ILE A 49 -8.50 -3.25 15.49
CA ILE A 49 -7.69 -3.63 14.33
C ILE A 49 -6.34 -4.14 14.82
N PRO A 50 -5.93 -5.37 14.47
CA PRO A 50 -4.66 -5.94 14.87
C PRO A 50 -3.48 -5.18 14.24
N ALA A 51 -2.34 -5.15 14.94
CA ALA A 51 -1.17 -4.36 14.53
C ALA A 51 -0.66 -4.68 13.10
N TRP A 52 -0.69 -5.95 12.69
CA TRP A 52 -0.24 -6.37 11.37
C TRP A 52 -1.15 -5.83 10.25
N ALA A 53 -2.47 -5.71 10.49
CA ALA A 53 -3.42 -5.21 9.51
C ALA A 53 -3.18 -3.72 9.21
N VAL A 54 -2.77 -2.95 10.21
CA VAL A 54 -2.39 -1.54 10.03
C VAL A 54 -1.20 -1.41 9.09
N ILE A 55 -0.17 -2.25 9.25
CA ILE A 55 1.02 -2.22 8.39
C ILE A 55 0.67 -2.60 6.95
N VAL A 56 -0.18 -3.62 6.76
CA VAL A 56 -0.65 -4.05 5.44
C VAL A 56 -1.45 -2.94 4.75
N LEU A 57 -2.38 -2.29 5.46
CA LEU A 57 -3.16 -1.18 4.92
C LEU A 57 -2.29 0.01 4.54
N VAL A 58 -1.32 0.36 5.37
CA VAL A 58 -0.36 1.44 5.08
C VAL A 58 0.49 1.09 3.85
N GLY A 59 1.00 -0.14 3.76
CA GLY A 59 1.78 -0.60 2.61
C GLY A 59 0.97 -0.57 1.31
N LEU A 60 -0.29 -1.03 1.33
CA LEU A 60 -1.19 -0.92 0.18
C LEU A 60 -1.46 0.54 -0.20
N GLY A 61 -1.66 1.41 0.79
CA GLY A 61 -1.80 2.86 0.57
C GLY A 61 -0.57 3.45 -0.13
N GLN A 62 0.63 3.08 0.30
CA GLN A 62 1.88 3.54 -0.32
C GLN A 62 2.01 3.07 -1.77
N LEU A 63 1.61 1.83 -2.08
CA LEU A 63 1.60 1.32 -3.45
C LEU A 63 0.62 2.08 -4.34
N ILE A 64 -0.59 2.36 -3.84
CA ILE A 64 -1.59 3.14 -4.58
C ILE A 64 -1.08 4.55 -4.87
N VAL A 65 -0.51 5.22 -3.85
CA VAL A 65 0.07 6.56 -4.01
C VAL A 65 1.20 6.56 -5.03
N GLY A 66 2.11 5.58 -4.96
CA GLY A 66 3.20 5.44 -5.93
C GLY A 66 2.71 5.21 -7.36
N ALA A 67 1.71 4.34 -7.55
CA ALA A 67 1.11 4.09 -8.86
C ALA A 67 0.45 5.35 -9.42
N LEU A 68 -0.28 6.10 -8.59
CA LEU A 68 -0.96 7.32 -8.99
C LEU A 68 0.04 8.41 -9.39
N LEU A 69 1.13 8.54 -8.63
CA LEU A 69 2.22 9.48 -8.92
C LEU A 69 2.93 9.14 -10.23
N TYR A 70 3.13 7.86 -10.52
CA TYR A 70 3.69 7.40 -11.80
C TYR A 70 2.79 7.74 -12.99
N VAL A 71 1.48 7.52 -12.87
CA VAL A 71 0.52 7.84 -13.94
C VAL A 71 0.49 9.34 -14.23
N LEU A 72 0.52 10.17 -13.19
CA LEU A 72 0.64 11.64 -13.33
C LEU A 72 1.91 12.03 -14.08
N MET A 73 3.06 11.49 -13.66
CA MET A 73 4.34 11.74 -14.32
C MET A 73 4.31 11.34 -15.80
N LYS A 74 3.77 10.15 -16.10
CA LYS A 74 3.65 9.65 -17.47
C LYS A 74 2.84 10.61 -18.34
N LYS A 75 1.71 11.09 -17.83
CA LYS A 75 0.81 11.98 -18.59
C LYS A 75 1.36 13.38 -18.79
N LEU A 76 2.06 13.93 -17.80
CA LEU A 76 2.54 15.30 -17.84
C LEU A 76 3.89 15.46 -18.54
N ILE A 77 4.79 14.47 -18.39
CA ILE A 77 6.19 14.61 -18.81
C ILE A 77 6.54 13.69 -19.97
N VAL A 78 6.02 12.46 -19.98
CA VAL A 78 6.47 11.41 -20.92
C VAL A 78 5.61 11.37 -22.19
N ASP A 79 4.30 11.53 -22.05
CA ASP A 79 3.36 11.49 -23.16
C ASP A 79 3.17 12.80 -23.97
N PRO A 80 3.65 14.02 -23.58
CA PRO A 80 3.45 15.19 -24.43
C PRO A 80 4.24 15.04 -25.75
N PRO A 81 3.59 15.19 -26.91
CA PRO A 81 4.28 15.13 -28.19
C PRO A 81 5.27 16.30 -28.29
N VAL A 82 6.47 16.03 -28.78
CA VAL A 82 7.44 17.07 -29.17
C VAL A 82 6.80 17.89 -30.27
N GLN A 83 6.22 19.04 -29.93
CA GLN A 83 5.81 20.07 -30.87
C GLN A 83 7.07 20.75 -31.39
N GLY A 84 7.82 20.04 -32.23
CA GLY A 84 8.95 20.59 -32.95
C GLY A 84 8.42 21.44 -34.10
N ASN A 85 8.54 22.75 -34.00
CA ASN A 85 8.43 23.61 -35.19
C ASN A 85 9.66 23.37 -36.05
N TYR A 86 9.59 22.36 -36.92
CA TYR A 86 10.58 22.17 -37.98
C TYR A 86 10.39 23.30 -39.01
N SER A 87 11.14 24.39 -38.81
CA SER A 87 11.37 25.38 -39.86
C SER A 87 12.31 24.78 -40.89
N MET A 88 11.86 24.70 -42.14
CA MET A 88 12.72 24.35 -43.28
C MET A 88 13.85 25.38 -43.33
N ALA A 89 15.10 24.93 -43.47
CA ALA A 89 16.20 25.86 -43.74
C ALA A 89 16.00 26.39 -45.16
N ALA A 90 16.07 27.72 -45.34
CA ALA A 90 16.01 28.31 -46.67
C ALA A 90 17.19 27.78 -47.50
N THR A 91 16.88 26.99 -48.53
CA THR A 91 17.85 26.62 -49.56
C THR A 91 17.80 27.71 -50.61
N ASP A 92 18.92 28.41 -50.81
CA ASP A 92 19.06 29.29 -51.96
C ASP A 92 19.09 28.42 -53.22
N ASP A 93 18.11 28.63 -54.10
CA ASP A 93 17.99 27.91 -55.37
C ASP A 93 19.11 28.39 -56.32
N VAL A 94 20.11 27.55 -56.54
CA VAL A 94 21.24 27.77 -57.48
C VAL A 94 20.85 27.36 -58.89
#